data_AF-Q86MU5-F1
#
_entry.id   AF-Q86MU5-F1
#
_cell.length_a   1.000
_cell.length_b   1.000
_cell.length_c   1.000
_cell.angle_alpha   90.00
_cell.angle_beta   90.00
_cell.angle_gamma   90.00
#
_symmetry.space_group_name_H-M   'P 1'
#
loop_
_entity.id
_entity.type
_entity.pdbx_description
1 polymer ?
#
loop_
_entity_poly.entity_id
_entity_poly.type
_entity_poly.pdbx_seq_one_letter_code
_entity_poly.pdbx_strand_id
1 'polypeptide(L)'
;VTPLTKWANNSGNTQSSVSPGGAASTSTSQTSLLRDAFVESAAIETFFLWDRYKKEWMAQKNKAQNGELPFTQSTSGGMSAVPGGGPQLTSKNSDDPQKKLEENGEIPEEFKRQMFYTLADYKDILFSGSNDVTSGNTACDKTNIVLEASGKENRGEMEKIQEQLKKFFKNGGSNQAISGAKNPVQTPKQWWDDNAKHIWKGMICALTYKDNSDTEAKKSDGTTNITQDQSLKTKLWDDKTKKPKKEEYQYTNVKLEEKNSGSKDTKAAASGENTPLTQFVERPPYF
;
A
#
# COMPACT_ATOMS: atom_id res chain seq x y z
N VAL A 1 -11.37 -11.19 0.22
CA VAL A 1 -12.06 -10.13 -0.55
C VAL A 1 -11.64 -8.76 -0.03
N THR A 2 -10.90 -7.99 -0.84
CA THR A 2 -10.43 -6.64 -0.50
C THR A 2 -11.55 -5.60 -0.63
N PRO A 3 -11.44 -4.41 0.00
CA PRO A 3 -12.36 -3.30 -0.23
C PRO A 3 -12.54 -2.94 -1.70
N LEU A 4 -11.47 -2.98 -2.49
CA LEU A 4 -11.53 -2.71 -3.93
C LEU A 4 -12.32 -3.78 -4.70
N THR A 5 -12.15 -5.07 -4.36
CA THR A 5 -12.99 -6.14 -4.90
C THR A 5 -14.46 -5.96 -4.51
N LYS A 6 -14.75 -5.55 -3.26
CA LYS A 6 -16.13 -5.26 -2.81
C LYS A 6 -16.75 -4.10 -3.59
N TRP A 7 -16.01 -3.01 -3.79
CA TRP A 7 -16.46 -1.87 -4.60
C TRP A 7 -16.79 -2.29 -6.03
N ALA A 8 -15.92 -3.12 -6.65
CA ALA A 8 -16.13 -3.62 -8.00
C ALA A 8 -17.41 -4.47 -8.11
N ASN A 9 -17.73 -5.28 -7.09
CA ASN A 9 -18.91 -6.14 -7.10
C ASN A 9 -20.23 -5.40 -6.78
N ASN A 10 -20.20 -4.33 -5.97
CA ASN A 10 -21.42 -3.69 -5.44
C ASN A 10 -21.99 -2.56 -6.31
N SER A 11 -21.24 -2.09 -7.31
CA SER A 11 -21.60 -0.89 -8.08
C SER A 11 -22.72 -1.09 -9.12
N GLY A 12 -23.28 -2.30 -9.22
CA GLY A 12 -24.45 -2.61 -10.07
C GLY A 12 -25.81 -2.36 -9.43
N ASN A 13 -25.89 -1.98 -8.14
CA ASN A 13 -27.15 -1.94 -7.39
C ASN A 13 -27.55 -0.57 -6.80
N THR A 14 -27.00 0.54 -7.29
CA THR A 14 -27.50 1.88 -6.91
C THR A 14 -28.66 2.32 -7.80
N GLN A 15 -29.79 1.61 -7.70
CA GLN A 15 -31.08 2.27 -7.84
C GLN A 15 -31.41 2.84 -6.45
N SER A 16 -31.54 4.15 -6.38
CA SER A 16 -31.89 4.91 -5.18
C SER A 16 -33.02 4.24 -4.40
N SER A 17 -32.72 3.69 -3.22
CA SER A 17 -33.76 3.40 -2.23
C SER A 17 -34.05 4.69 -1.48
N VAL A 18 -34.92 5.51 -2.07
CA VAL A 18 -35.61 6.57 -1.34
C VAL A 18 -36.55 5.92 -0.33
N SER A 19 -36.16 5.89 0.94
CA SER A 19 -37.11 5.80 2.05
C SER A 19 -37.50 7.23 2.45
N PRO A 20 -38.81 7.54 2.60
CA PRO A 20 -39.25 8.86 2.99
C PRO A 20 -39.09 9.03 4.51
N GLY A 21 -38.16 9.86 4.95
CA GLY A 21 -38.02 10.23 6.36
C GLY A 21 -36.77 11.08 6.60
N GLY A 22 -36.98 12.36 6.91
CA GLY A 22 -35.97 13.41 6.92
C GLY A 22 -34.81 13.21 7.90
N ALA A 23 -33.60 13.33 7.36
CA ALA A 23 -32.40 13.97 7.90
C ALA A 23 -31.42 14.02 6.71
N ALA A 24 -30.58 15.05 6.60
CA ALA A 24 -29.72 15.29 5.44
C ALA A 24 -28.89 14.04 5.05
N SER A 25 -29.39 13.27 4.08
CA SER A 25 -28.69 12.14 3.49
C SER A 25 -27.57 12.70 2.63
N THR A 26 -26.36 12.76 3.18
CA THR A 26 -25.14 12.93 2.38
C THR A 26 -25.08 11.77 1.39
N SER A 27 -25.53 12.00 0.15
CA SER A 27 -25.36 11.03 -0.93
C SER A 27 -23.86 10.87 -1.17
N THR A 28 -23.28 9.77 -0.69
CA THR A 28 -21.86 9.45 -0.96
C THR A 28 -21.69 9.28 -2.47
N SER A 29 -20.86 10.13 -3.08
CA SER A 29 -20.58 10.06 -4.52
C SER A 29 -19.82 8.76 -4.87
N GLN A 30 -20.03 8.23 -6.07
CA GLN A 30 -19.24 7.10 -6.60
C GLN A 30 -17.73 7.40 -6.56
N THR A 31 -17.33 8.66 -6.73
CA THR A 31 -15.93 9.10 -6.61
C THR A 31 -15.38 8.89 -5.21
N SER A 32 -16.17 9.19 -4.16
CA SER A 32 -15.75 8.92 -2.78
C SER A 32 -15.66 7.43 -2.50
N LEU A 33 -16.60 6.63 -3.00
CA LEU A 33 -16.57 5.16 -2.81
C LEU A 33 -15.32 4.54 -3.44
N LEU A 34 -14.95 4.94 -4.66
CA LEU A 34 -13.74 4.48 -5.31
C LEU A 34 -12.49 4.89 -4.51
N ARG A 35 -12.42 6.15 -4.07
CA ARG A 35 -11.29 6.66 -3.27
C ARG A 35 -11.15 5.87 -1.98
N ASP A 36 -12.25 5.69 -1.26
CA ASP A 36 -12.24 5.00 0.03
C ASP A 36 -11.84 3.53 -0.16
N ALA A 37 -12.29 2.87 -1.23
CA ALA A 37 -11.87 1.50 -1.56
C ALA A 37 -10.36 1.37 -1.86
N PHE A 38 -9.76 2.34 -2.55
CA PHE A 38 -8.30 2.38 -2.76
C PHE A 38 -7.54 2.64 -1.45
N VAL A 39 -8.01 3.60 -0.64
CA VAL A 39 -7.41 3.96 0.65
C VAL A 39 -7.43 2.77 1.61
N GLU A 40 -8.58 2.10 1.75
CA GLU A 40 -8.75 0.97 2.66
C GLU A 40 -7.94 -0.24 2.19
N SER A 41 -7.95 -0.55 0.89
CA SER A 41 -7.15 -1.66 0.35
C SER A 41 -5.66 -1.47 0.61
N ALA A 42 -5.11 -0.30 0.28
CA ALA A 42 -3.69 -0.01 0.48
C ALA A 42 -3.30 0.03 1.97
N ALA A 43 -4.20 0.52 2.84
CA ALA A 43 -3.99 0.52 4.29
C ALA A 43 -3.94 -0.91 4.85
N ILE A 44 -4.87 -1.78 4.46
CA ILE A 44 -4.91 -3.18 4.90
C ILE A 44 -3.65 -3.93 4.42
N GLU A 45 -3.25 -3.72 3.17
CA GLU A 45 -2.03 -4.32 2.63
C GLU A 45 -0.79 -3.85 3.39
N THR A 46 -0.68 -2.55 3.65
CA THR A 46 0.42 -1.98 4.45
C THR A 46 0.47 -2.56 5.87
N PHE A 47 -0.69 -2.78 6.49
CA PHE A 47 -0.78 -3.39 7.82
C PHE A 47 -0.20 -4.82 7.83
N PHE A 48 -0.62 -5.67 6.89
CA PHE A 48 -0.09 -7.04 6.80
C PHE A 48 1.37 -7.08 6.32
N LEU A 49 1.78 -6.16 5.46
CA LEU A 49 3.15 -6.01 5.02
C LEU A 49 4.07 -5.65 6.20
N TRP A 50 3.61 -4.75 7.08
CA TRP A 50 4.34 -4.40 8.31
C TRP A 50 4.46 -5.59 9.26
N ASP A 51 3.38 -6.35 9.46
CA ASP A 51 3.40 -7.57 10.26
C ASP A 51 4.42 -8.58 9.71
N ARG A 52 4.39 -8.85 8.40
CA ARG A 52 5.34 -9.76 7.74
C ARG A 52 6.78 -9.26 7.85
N TYR A 53 7.02 -7.99 7.59
CA TYR A 53 8.34 -7.36 7.67
C TYR A 53 8.97 -7.57 9.06
N LYS A 54 8.20 -7.36 10.13
CA LYS A 54 8.67 -7.59 11.51
C LYS A 54 9.02 -9.05 11.78
N LYS A 55 8.19 -9.99 11.32
CA LYS A 55 8.43 -11.43 11.48
C LYS A 55 9.70 -11.88 10.74
N GLU A 56 9.89 -11.40 9.52
CA GLU A 56 11.10 -11.68 8.73
C GLU A 56 12.35 -11.09 9.38
N TRP A 57 12.28 -9.85 9.86
CA TRP A 57 13.38 -9.20 10.58
C TRP A 57 13.78 -10.00 11.83
N MET A 58 12.81 -10.42 12.63
CA MET A 58 13.05 -11.27 13.81
C MET A 58 13.68 -12.62 13.44
N ALA A 59 13.18 -13.27 12.39
CA ALA A 59 13.74 -14.54 11.91
C ALA A 59 15.19 -14.41 11.45
N GLN A 60 15.54 -13.33 10.74
CA GLN A 60 16.91 -13.05 10.31
C GLN A 60 17.85 -12.80 11.50
N LYS A 61 17.40 -12.04 12.51
CA LYS A 61 18.18 -11.80 13.74
C LYS A 61 18.42 -13.09 14.52
N ASN A 62 17.42 -13.96 14.64
CA ASN A 62 17.57 -15.26 15.31
C ASN A 62 18.55 -16.18 14.57
N LYS A 63 18.52 -16.22 13.23
CA LYS A 63 19.49 -16.98 12.42
C LYS A 63 20.92 -16.47 12.58
N ALA A 64 21.10 -15.15 12.54
CA ALA A 64 22.41 -14.53 12.74
C ALA A 64 22.99 -14.78 14.15
N GLN A 65 22.14 -14.83 15.18
CA GLN A 65 22.56 -15.13 16.55
C GLN A 65 22.88 -16.61 16.78
N ASN A 66 22.23 -17.52 16.04
CA ASN A 66 22.49 -18.95 16.09
C ASN A 66 23.65 -19.42 15.18
N GLY A 67 24.42 -18.49 14.61
CA GLY A 67 25.62 -18.79 13.80
C GLY A 67 25.34 -19.25 12.37
N GLU A 68 24.10 -19.18 11.90
CA GLU A 68 23.74 -19.53 10.52
C GLU A 68 23.70 -18.24 9.68
N LEU A 69 24.84 -17.92 9.05
CA LEU A 69 24.97 -16.79 8.12
C LEU A 69 23.98 -16.96 6.94
N PRO A 70 23.18 -15.93 6.58
CA PRO A 70 22.37 -16.02 5.37
C PRO A 70 23.23 -15.68 4.14
N PHE A 71 23.22 -16.60 3.17
CA PHE A 71 23.67 -16.45 1.78
C PHE A 71 25.17 -16.59 1.47
N THR A 72 25.64 -17.85 1.38
CA THR A 72 26.59 -18.25 0.33
C THR A 72 26.09 -19.51 -0.36
N GLN A 73 25.84 -19.41 -1.67
CA GLN A 73 25.57 -20.52 -2.57
C GLN A 73 26.75 -21.51 -2.59
N SER A 74 26.44 -22.82 -2.57
CA SER A 74 27.35 -23.98 -2.69
C SER A 74 28.24 -24.23 -1.46
N THR A 75 28.11 -25.32 -0.70
CA THR A 75 28.34 -26.71 -1.09
C THR A 75 27.90 -27.65 0.05
N SER A 76 27.67 -28.90 -0.32
CA SER A 76 27.32 -30.08 0.49
C SER A 76 27.99 -30.24 1.87
N GLY A 77 27.18 -30.68 2.84
CA GLY A 77 27.57 -31.69 3.84
C GLY A 77 27.74 -31.20 5.29
N GLY A 78 27.03 -31.86 6.21
CA GLY A 78 27.40 -31.92 7.63
C GLY A 78 26.34 -31.43 8.61
N MET A 79 25.44 -32.33 9.01
CA MET A 79 24.56 -32.13 10.16
C MET A 79 25.40 -32.18 11.44
N SER A 80 25.33 -31.16 12.31
CA SER A 80 25.75 -31.29 13.71
C SER A 80 24.78 -30.55 14.61
N ALA A 81 24.09 -31.33 15.42
CA ALA A 81 23.20 -30.88 16.47
C ALA A 81 24.01 -30.47 17.72
N VAL A 82 23.69 -29.32 18.31
CA VAL A 82 24.06 -29.00 19.70
C VAL A 82 22.76 -28.74 20.47
N PRO A 83 22.48 -29.48 21.56
CA PRO A 83 21.26 -29.32 22.34
C PRO A 83 21.45 -28.33 23.51
N GLY A 84 20.41 -27.56 23.80
CA GLY A 84 20.10 -27.11 25.16
C GLY A 84 20.75 -25.82 25.65
N GLY A 85 20.18 -24.69 25.23
CA GLY A 85 20.36 -23.39 25.89
C GLY A 85 19.33 -22.41 25.35
N GLY A 86 18.24 -22.17 26.09
CA GLY A 86 17.23 -21.18 25.71
C GLY A 86 17.88 -19.80 25.52
N PRO A 87 17.53 -19.01 24.48
CA PRO A 87 18.17 -17.71 24.29
C PRO A 87 17.86 -16.78 25.45
N GLN A 88 18.87 -16.52 26.27
CA GLN A 88 18.89 -15.43 27.23
C GLN A 88 19.07 -14.12 26.44
N LEU A 89 18.03 -13.30 26.39
CA LEU A 89 18.01 -12.01 25.72
C LEU A 89 18.96 -11.02 26.42
N THR A 90 20.21 -10.93 25.97
CA THR A 90 21.14 -9.85 26.36
C THR A 90 21.80 -9.23 25.14
N SER A 91 21.12 -8.29 24.50
CA SER A 91 21.76 -7.23 23.73
C SER A 91 20.82 -6.04 23.57
N LYS A 92 21.34 -4.83 23.79
CA LYS A 92 20.67 -3.54 23.61
C LYS A 92 20.26 -3.36 22.14
N ASN A 93 19.07 -3.81 21.73
CA ASN A 93 18.64 -3.70 20.34
C ASN A 93 18.09 -2.30 20.04
N SER A 94 19.00 -1.39 19.65
CA SER A 94 18.68 -0.10 19.01
C SER A 94 18.12 -0.25 17.58
N ASP A 95 18.14 -1.47 17.01
CA ASP A 95 17.82 -1.73 15.61
C ASP A 95 16.45 -2.39 15.37
N ASP A 96 15.67 -2.64 16.43
CA ASP A 96 14.32 -3.19 16.30
C ASP A 96 13.41 -2.22 15.51
N PRO A 97 12.84 -2.65 14.37
CA PRO A 97 12.01 -1.78 13.54
C PRO A 97 10.73 -1.33 14.24
N GLN A 98 10.13 -2.17 15.10
CA GLN A 98 8.95 -1.77 15.87
C GLN A 98 9.33 -0.70 16.90
N LYS A 99 10.46 -0.86 17.59
CA LYS A 99 10.94 0.18 18.52
C LYS A 99 11.29 1.48 17.82
N LYS A 100 11.98 1.46 16.67
CA LYS A 100 12.27 2.68 15.89
C LYS A 100 10.99 3.43 15.51
N LEU A 101 9.97 2.69 15.10
CA LEU A 101 8.67 3.25 14.78
C LEU A 101 7.98 3.82 16.02
N GLU A 102 7.92 3.06 17.13
CA GLU A 102 7.27 3.46 18.37
C GLU A 102 7.98 4.59 19.11
N GLU A 103 9.30 4.62 19.14
CA GLU A 103 10.10 5.59 19.90
C GLU A 103 10.27 6.88 19.11
N ASN A 104 10.67 6.76 17.84
CA ASN A 104 11.08 7.90 17.02
C ASN A 104 10.07 8.26 15.93
N GLY A 105 9.04 7.44 15.72
CA GLY A 105 8.20 7.55 14.53
C GLY A 105 9.02 7.35 13.27
N GLU A 106 10.04 6.49 13.29
CA GLU A 106 10.92 6.25 12.15
C GLU A 106 10.46 5.00 11.38
N ILE A 107 10.09 5.19 10.12
CA ILE A 107 9.73 4.09 9.22
C ILE A 107 11.03 3.53 8.62
N PRO A 108 11.36 2.23 8.83
CA PRO A 108 12.58 1.64 8.29
C PRO A 108 12.66 1.78 6.76
N GLU A 109 13.81 2.18 6.22
CA GLU A 109 14.00 2.44 4.78
C GLU A 109 13.58 1.27 3.88
N GLU A 110 13.94 0.04 4.24
CA GLU A 110 13.56 -1.14 3.45
C GLU A 110 12.05 -1.40 3.45
N PHE A 111 11.36 -1.10 4.57
CA PHE A 111 9.91 -1.21 4.62
C PHE A 111 9.23 -0.05 3.87
N LYS A 112 9.77 1.18 4.00
CA LYS A 112 9.33 2.34 3.22
C LYS A 112 9.44 2.07 1.71
N ARG A 113 10.48 1.36 1.27
CA ARG A 113 10.61 0.90 -0.12
C ARG A 113 9.46 0.00 -0.54
N GLN A 114 9.06 -0.96 0.30
CA GLN A 114 7.91 -1.81 0.01
C GLN A 114 6.62 -0.99 -0.11
N MET A 115 6.41 0.01 0.76
CA MET A 115 5.28 0.92 0.65
C MET A 115 5.26 1.73 -0.65
N PHE A 116 6.43 2.13 -1.17
CA PHE A 116 6.53 2.82 -2.46
C PHE A 116 6.08 1.93 -3.62
N TYR A 117 6.54 0.66 -3.64
CA TYR A 117 6.10 -0.32 -4.63
C TYR A 117 4.61 -0.61 -4.52
N THR A 118 4.08 -0.85 -3.31
CA THR A 118 2.63 -1.02 -3.12
C THR A 118 1.84 0.15 -3.69
N LEU A 119 2.23 1.41 -3.41
CA LEU A 119 1.52 2.56 -3.98
C LEU A 119 1.62 2.62 -5.52
N ALA A 120 2.77 2.26 -6.09
CA ALA A 120 2.93 2.16 -7.54
C ALA A 120 1.99 1.08 -8.13
N ASP A 121 1.88 -0.09 -7.50
CA ASP A 121 0.96 -1.15 -7.94
C ASP A 121 -0.50 -0.68 -7.92
N TYR A 122 -0.93 0.10 -6.92
CA TYR A 122 -2.27 0.71 -6.93
C TYR A 122 -2.44 1.70 -8.09
N LYS A 123 -1.40 2.44 -8.48
CA LYS A 123 -1.46 3.25 -9.69
C LYS A 123 -1.63 2.38 -10.92
N ASP A 124 -0.82 1.33 -11.05
CA ASP A 124 -0.90 0.43 -12.20
C ASP A 124 -2.28 -0.23 -12.29
N ILE A 125 -2.91 -0.60 -11.17
CA ILE A 125 -4.30 -1.07 -11.13
C ILE A 125 -5.26 -0.01 -11.69
N LEU A 126 -5.10 1.26 -11.32
CA LEU A 126 -5.98 2.34 -11.79
C LEU A 126 -5.87 2.60 -13.30
N PHE A 127 -4.65 2.52 -13.84
CA PHE A 127 -4.35 2.85 -15.24
C PHE A 127 -4.41 1.64 -16.17
N SER A 128 -4.37 0.43 -15.63
CA SER A 128 -4.45 -0.80 -16.42
C SER A 128 -5.71 -0.82 -17.28
N GLY A 129 -5.55 -1.20 -18.55
CA GLY A 129 -6.63 -1.22 -19.51
C GLY A 129 -7.32 0.13 -19.79
N SER A 130 -6.76 1.27 -19.33
CA SER A 130 -7.20 2.60 -19.73
C SER A 130 -6.73 2.89 -21.15
N ASN A 131 -7.65 3.31 -22.02
CA ASN A 131 -7.33 3.77 -23.37
C ASN A 131 -6.88 5.24 -23.39
N ASP A 132 -6.43 5.79 -22.25
CA ASP A 132 -5.96 7.16 -22.17
C ASP A 132 -4.77 7.33 -23.13
N VAL A 133 -4.86 8.32 -24.03
CA VAL A 133 -3.91 8.55 -25.13
C VAL A 133 -2.50 8.94 -24.61
N THR A 134 -2.40 9.20 -23.31
CA THR A 134 -1.15 9.44 -22.59
C THR A 134 -0.40 8.16 -22.21
N SER A 135 -1.01 6.98 -22.37
CA SER A 135 -0.35 5.67 -22.32
C SER A 135 0.58 5.57 -23.53
N GLY A 136 1.85 5.88 -23.30
CA GLY A 136 2.82 6.13 -24.35
C GLY A 136 3.20 4.85 -25.09
N ASN A 137 2.47 4.52 -26.17
CA ASN A 137 2.81 3.63 -27.29
C ASN A 137 3.84 2.49 -27.04
N THR A 138 3.85 1.91 -25.85
CA THR A 138 4.79 0.87 -25.43
C THR A 138 4.01 -0.43 -25.33
N ALA A 139 4.69 -1.57 -25.54
CA ALA A 139 4.03 -2.88 -25.59
C ALA A 139 3.25 -3.19 -24.29
N CYS A 140 3.63 -2.59 -23.16
CA CYS A 140 2.94 -2.68 -21.87
C CYS A 140 1.57 -2.00 -21.83
N ASP A 141 1.28 -1.02 -22.69
CA ASP A 141 -0.05 -0.39 -22.77
C ASP A 141 -1.08 -1.33 -23.42
N LYS A 142 -0.60 -2.31 -24.21
CA LYS A 142 -1.43 -3.28 -24.94
C LYS A 142 -1.70 -4.55 -24.15
N THR A 143 -0.82 -4.90 -23.22
CA THR A 143 -0.96 -6.02 -22.30
C THR A 143 -1.42 -5.50 -20.95
N ASN A 144 -2.61 -5.89 -20.49
CA ASN A 144 -3.06 -5.57 -19.13
C ASN A 144 -2.15 -6.32 -18.14
N ILE A 145 -0.98 -5.76 -17.85
CA ILE A 145 0.10 -6.42 -17.14
C ILE A 145 -0.31 -6.76 -15.70
N VAL A 146 -1.15 -5.93 -15.09
CA VAL A 146 -1.80 -6.22 -13.80
C VAL A 146 -2.62 -7.51 -13.87
N LEU A 147 -3.33 -7.75 -14.97
CA LEU A 147 -4.13 -8.97 -15.13
C LEU A 147 -3.28 -10.21 -15.36
N GLU A 148 -2.15 -10.08 -16.07
CA GLU A 148 -1.19 -11.17 -16.25
C GLU A 148 -0.45 -11.49 -14.95
N ALA A 149 -0.04 -10.47 -14.20
CA ALA A 149 0.67 -10.60 -12.92
C ALA A 149 -0.23 -11.08 -11.77
N SER A 150 -1.55 -10.90 -11.87
CA SER A 150 -2.51 -11.33 -10.83
C SER A 150 -2.53 -12.85 -10.58
N GLY A 151 -1.98 -13.65 -11.49
CA GLY A 151 -2.02 -15.11 -11.39
C GLY A 151 -3.43 -15.69 -11.57
N LYS A 152 -3.52 -17.00 -11.79
CA LYS A 152 -4.78 -17.68 -12.17
C LYS A 152 -5.89 -17.55 -11.12
N GLU A 153 -5.52 -17.49 -9.85
CA GLU A 153 -6.41 -17.38 -8.68
C GLU A 153 -7.15 -16.04 -8.65
N ASN A 154 -6.41 -14.93 -8.79
CA ASN A 154 -6.95 -13.57 -8.57
C ASN A 154 -7.35 -12.86 -9.86
N ARG A 155 -7.06 -13.48 -11.02
CA ARG A 155 -7.37 -12.92 -12.35
C ARG A 155 -8.83 -12.49 -12.49
N GLY A 156 -9.78 -13.31 -12.04
CA GLY A 156 -11.21 -13.01 -12.17
C GLY A 156 -11.68 -11.84 -11.30
N GLU A 157 -11.11 -11.66 -10.11
CA GLU A 157 -11.39 -10.47 -9.29
C GLU A 157 -10.78 -9.21 -9.91
N MET A 158 -9.55 -9.32 -10.42
CA MET A 158 -8.88 -8.22 -11.10
C MET A 158 -9.62 -7.79 -12.36
N GLU A 159 -10.07 -8.73 -13.20
CA GLU A 159 -10.91 -8.47 -14.38
C GLU A 159 -12.13 -7.61 -14.01
N LYS A 160 -12.84 -7.94 -12.93
CA LYS A 160 -14.00 -7.17 -12.46
C LYS A 160 -13.64 -5.76 -12.01
N ILE A 161 -12.52 -5.60 -11.29
CA ILE A 161 -12.02 -4.28 -10.89
C ILE A 161 -11.74 -3.44 -12.14
N GLN A 162 -11.02 -4.01 -13.11
CA GLN A 162 -10.65 -3.35 -14.36
C GLN A 162 -11.87 -2.93 -15.18
N GLU A 163 -12.87 -3.80 -15.32
CA GLU A 163 -14.14 -3.48 -15.98
C GLU A 163 -14.89 -2.36 -15.28
N GLN A 164 -14.92 -2.37 -13.95
CA GLN A 164 -15.65 -1.37 -13.18
C GLN A 164 -14.96 0.00 -13.21
N LEU A 165 -13.62 0.03 -13.19
CA LEU A 165 -12.84 1.25 -13.43
C LEU A 165 -13.13 1.82 -14.82
N LYS A 166 -13.13 0.98 -15.87
CA LYS A 166 -13.49 1.41 -17.23
C LYS A 166 -14.90 2.02 -17.29
N LYS A 167 -15.88 1.41 -16.63
CA LYS A 167 -17.26 1.94 -16.55
C LYS A 167 -17.30 3.27 -15.81
N PHE A 168 -16.62 3.35 -14.66
CA PHE A 168 -16.54 4.56 -13.84
C PHE A 168 -16.03 5.76 -14.64
N PHE A 169 -14.91 5.61 -15.36
CA PHE A 169 -14.32 6.71 -16.13
C PHE A 169 -15.05 7.00 -17.46
N LYS A 170 -15.64 6.00 -18.12
CA LYS A 170 -16.51 6.25 -19.30
C LYS A 170 -17.75 7.06 -18.95
N ASN A 171 -18.35 6.81 -17.79
CA ASN A 171 -19.55 7.51 -17.33
C ASN A 171 -19.26 8.93 -16.84
N GLY A 172 -18.00 9.27 -16.51
CA GLY A 172 -17.59 10.65 -16.18
C GLY A 172 -17.47 11.57 -17.40
N GLY A 173 -17.43 11.01 -18.62
CA GLY A 173 -17.33 11.75 -19.88
C GLY A 173 -18.66 12.07 -20.56
N SER A 174 -19.80 11.54 -20.08
CA SER A 174 -21.11 11.92 -20.64
C SER A 174 -21.65 13.16 -19.91
N ASN A 175 -21.85 14.22 -20.70
CA ASN A 175 -22.38 15.50 -20.24
C ASN A 175 -23.74 15.32 -19.54
N GLN A 176 -23.73 15.42 -18.20
CA GLN A 176 -24.79 16.15 -17.50
C GLN A 176 -24.14 17.37 -16.85
N ALA A 177 -23.99 18.42 -17.65
CA ALA A 177 -23.83 19.78 -17.15
C ALA A 177 -25.12 20.17 -16.41
N ILE A 178 -25.22 19.78 -15.14
CA ILE A 178 -26.13 20.43 -14.21
C ILE A 178 -25.40 21.69 -13.75
N SER A 179 -25.90 22.84 -14.19
CA SER A 179 -25.36 24.16 -13.89
C SER A 179 -25.05 24.30 -12.39
N GLY A 180 -23.77 24.38 -12.04
CA GLY A 180 -23.30 24.73 -10.69
C GLY A 180 -22.50 23.68 -9.91
N ALA A 181 -22.39 22.43 -10.39
CA ALA A 181 -21.59 21.40 -9.72
C ALA A 181 -20.22 21.23 -10.40
N LYS A 182 -19.14 21.20 -9.60
CA LYS A 182 -17.77 20.92 -10.07
C LYS A 182 -17.76 19.62 -10.90
N ASN A 183 -17.15 19.67 -12.09
CA ASN A 183 -17.06 18.56 -13.03
C ASN A 183 -16.65 17.25 -12.32
N PRO A 184 -17.34 16.12 -12.56
CA PRO A 184 -16.85 14.83 -12.11
C PRO A 184 -15.48 14.57 -12.74
N VAL A 185 -14.54 14.03 -11.97
CA VAL A 185 -13.20 13.66 -12.45
C VAL A 185 -13.33 12.75 -13.67
N GLN A 186 -12.73 13.15 -14.79
CA GLN A 186 -12.99 12.51 -16.10
C GLN A 186 -11.94 11.49 -16.51
N THR A 187 -10.73 11.52 -15.92
CA THR A 187 -9.62 10.64 -16.31
C THR A 187 -8.97 9.96 -15.11
N PRO A 188 -8.37 8.76 -15.31
CA PRO A 188 -7.54 8.10 -14.31
C PRO A 188 -6.42 9.01 -13.80
N LYS A 189 -5.80 9.80 -14.69
CA LYS A 189 -4.73 10.74 -14.31
C LYS A 189 -5.20 11.79 -13.33
N GLN A 190 -6.27 12.52 -13.65
CA GLN A 190 -6.80 13.55 -12.77
C GLN A 190 -7.24 12.93 -11.43
N TRP A 191 -7.83 11.74 -11.47
CA TRP A 191 -8.23 11.02 -10.27
C TRP A 191 -7.04 10.67 -9.40
N TRP A 192 -5.95 10.16 -9.99
CA TRP A 192 -4.73 9.83 -9.26
C TRP A 192 -4.12 11.08 -8.63
N ASP A 193 -3.97 12.16 -9.39
CA ASP A 193 -3.40 13.43 -8.91
C ASP A 193 -4.19 13.98 -7.69
N ASP A 194 -5.51 13.82 -7.70
CA ASP A 194 -6.37 14.23 -6.58
C ASP A 194 -6.28 13.28 -5.37
N ASN A 195 -6.11 11.97 -5.60
CA ASN A 195 -6.35 10.94 -4.58
C ASN A 195 -5.10 10.19 -4.08
N ALA A 196 -3.98 10.18 -4.80
CA ALA A 196 -2.77 9.44 -4.41
C ALA A 196 -2.26 9.81 -3.00
N LYS A 197 -2.32 11.11 -2.66
CA LYS A 197 -2.00 11.61 -1.32
C LYS A 197 -2.89 11.03 -0.21
N HIS A 198 -4.14 10.69 -0.52
CA HIS A 198 -5.09 10.09 0.43
C HIS A 198 -4.80 8.61 0.62
N ILE A 199 -4.42 7.91 -0.45
CA ILE A 199 -3.99 6.50 -0.38
C ILE A 199 -2.73 6.40 0.49
N TRP A 200 -1.70 7.19 0.21
CA TRP A 200 -0.48 7.25 1.01
C TRP A 200 -0.73 7.56 2.49
N LYS A 201 -1.63 8.51 2.78
CA LYS A 201 -2.08 8.81 4.14
C LYS A 201 -2.72 7.62 4.83
N GLY A 202 -3.54 6.84 4.11
CA GLY A 202 -4.12 5.59 4.60
C GLY A 202 -3.05 4.57 4.98
N MET A 203 -2.05 4.40 4.12
CA MET A 203 -0.91 3.51 4.36
C MET A 203 -0.13 3.90 5.63
N ILE A 204 0.20 5.19 5.81
CA ILE A 204 0.87 5.67 7.04
C ILE A 204 -0.02 5.49 8.27
N CYS A 205 -1.32 5.78 8.16
CA CYS A 205 -2.28 5.59 9.25
C CYS A 205 -2.35 4.12 9.69
N ALA A 206 -2.26 3.18 8.75
CA ALA A 206 -2.29 1.75 9.03
C ALA A 206 -1.16 1.29 9.98
N LEU A 207 0.01 1.95 9.92
CA LEU A 207 1.15 1.66 10.81
C LEU A 207 0.85 1.96 12.28
N THR A 208 -0.18 2.74 12.56
CA THR A 208 -0.62 3.05 13.94
C THR A 208 -1.55 2.00 14.53
N TYR A 209 -1.94 0.99 13.73
CA TYR A 209 -2.79 -0.11 14.19
C TYR A 209 -1.95 -1.33 14.54
N LYS A 210 -2.46 -2.13 15.47
CA LYS A 210 -1.86 -3.41 15.88
C LYS A 210 -2.93 -4.48 16.01
N ASP A 211 -2.54 -5.72 15.74
CA ASP A 211 -3.33 -6.90 16.07
C ASP A 211 -3.08 -7.25 17.53
N ASN A 212 -4.16 -7.37 18.31
CA ASN A 212 -4.12 -7.81 19.70
C ASN A 212 -4.35 -9.31 19.85
N SER A 213 -4.34 -10.10 18.77
CA SER A 213 -4.63 -11.55 18.82
C SER A 213 -3.71 -12.34 19.76
N ASP A 214 -2.53 -11.80 20.09
CA ASP A 214 -1.58 -12.41 21.02
C ASP A 214 -1.96 -12.17 22.49
N THR A 215 -2.80 -11.17 22.75
CA THR A 215 -3.23 -10.75 24.10
C THR A 215 -4.72 -10.92 24.34
N GLU A 216 -5.52 -11.02 23.28
CA GLU A 216 -6.98 -11.12 23.33
C GLU A 216 -7.45 -12.28 22.45
N ALA A 217 -8.42 -13.04 22.95
CA ALA A 217 -9.05 -14.10 22.15
C ALA A 217 -9.70 -13.49 20.89
N LYS A 218 -9.50 -14.14 19.74
CA LYS A 218 -10.20 -13.78 18.50
C LYS A 218 -11.70 -13.79 18.74
N LYS A 219 -12.40 -12.85 18.12
CA LYS A 219 -13.86 -12.79 18.20
C LYS A 219 -14.47 -14.07 17.62
N SER A 220 -15.61 -14.48 18.16
CA SER A 220 -16.34 -15.67 17.74
C SER A 220 -16.82 -15.62 16.28
N ASP A 221 -16.84 -14.44 15.67
CA ASP A 221 -17.18 -14.20 14.26
C ASP A 221 -15.98 -14.33 13.31
N GLY A 222 -14.79 -14.70 13.82
CA GLY A 222 -13.56 -14.85 13.04
C GLY A 222 -12.85 -13.53 12.72
N THR A 223 -13.33 -12.39 13.24
CA THR A 223 -12.65 -11.09 13.04
C THR A 223 -11.49 -10.88 14.01
N THR A 224 -10.43 -10.24 13.50
CA THR A 224 -9.23 -9.91 14.28
C THR A 224 -9.45 -8.68 15.15
N ASN A 225 -8.89 -8.67 16.37
CA ASN A 225 -8.95 -7.53 17.28
C ASN A 225 -7.87 -6.52 16.90
N ILE A 226 -8.18 -5.68 15.91
CA ILE A 226 -7.29 -4.59 15.52
C ILE A 226 -7.60 -3.36 16.38
N THR A 227 -6.59 -2.83 17.07
CA THR A 227 -6.71 -1.58 17.85
C THR A 227 -5.69 -0.55 17.39
N GLN A 228 -6.04 0.74 17.53
CA GLN A 228 -5.12 1.82 17.20
C GLN A 228 -4.26 2.17 18.41
N ASP A 229 -2.95 2.07 18.27
CA ASP A 229 -1.99 2.48 19.29
C ASP A 229 -1.95 4.01 19.38
N GLN A 230 -2.48 4.56 20.47
CA GLN A 230 -2.59 6.01 20.64
C GLN A 230 -1.22 6.70 20.81
N SER A 231 -0.24 6.00 21.39
CA SER A 231 1.12 6.54 21.54
C SER A 231 1.76 6.69 20.16
N LEU A 232 1.70 5.63 19.35
CA LEU A 232 2.25 5.64 18.00
C LEU A 232 1.48 6.60 17.08
N LYS A 233 0.15 6.61 17.15
CA LYS A 233 -0.68 7.58 16.44
C LYS A 233 -0.25 9.02 16.75
N THR A 234 -0.03 9.33 18.02
CA THR A 234 0.42 10.67 18.44
C THR A 234 1.82 11.00 17.89
N LYS A 235 2.66 10.03 17.58
CA LYS A 235 3.99 10.27 16.99
C LYS A 235 3.96 10.41 15.47
N LEU A 236 3.16 9.59 14.79
CA LEU A 236 3.13 9.56 13.33
C LEU A 236 2.09 10.48 12.70
N TRP A 237 1.00 10.81 13.41
CA TRP A 237 -0.20 11.40 12.80
C TRP A 237 -0.66 12.68 13.49
N ASP A 238 -1.01 13.68 12.68
CA ASP A 238 -1.65 14.91 13.15
C ASP A 238 -3.17 14.84 12.92
N ASP A 239 -3.92 14.77 14.01
CA ASP A 239 -5.38 14.63 13.96
C ASP A 239 -6.11 15.88 13.46
N LYS A 240 -5.49 17.06 13.54
CA LYS A 240 -6.10 18.32 13.08
C LYS A 240 -5.98 18.46 11.57
N THR A 241 -4.79 18.17 11.03
CA THR A 241 -4.47 18.34 9.61
C THR A 241 -4.69 17.08 8.79
N LYS A 242 -4.91 15.93 9.45
CA LYS A 242 -5.08 14.60 8.83
C LYS A 242 -3.91 14.28 7.88
N LYS A 243 -2.69 14.42 8.40
CA LYS A 243 -1.41 14.21 7.69
C LYS A 243 -0.38 13.56 8.62
N PRO A 244 0.66 12.93 8.07
CA PRO A 244 1.84 12.54 8.84
C PRO A 244 2.46 13.76 9.55
N LYS A 245 2.86 13.60 10.82
CA LYS A 245 3.47 14.66 11.62
C LYS A 245 4.82 15.09 11.08
N LYS A 246 5.66 14.13 10.71
CA LYS A 246 6.94 14.42 10.08
C LYS A 246 6.71 14.79 8.61
N GLU A 247 7.19 15.96 8.22
CA GLU A 247 7.03 16.45 6.85
C GLU A 247 7.68 15.53 5.82
N GLU A 248 8.77 14.83 6.20
CA GLU A 248 9.45 13.84 5.35
C GLU A 248 8.59 12.63 4.97
N TYR A 249 7.46 12.40 5.66
CA TYR A 249 6.52 11.34 5.30
C TYR A 249 5.27 11.86 4.59
N GLN A 250 5.18 13.16 4.30
CA GLN A 250 4.10 13.67 3.46
C GLN A 250 4.34 13.26 2.00
N TYR A 251 3.24 12.98 1.29
CA TYR A 251 3.25 12.41 -0.07
C TYR A 251 4.20 13.14 -1.05
N THR A 252 4.26 14.47 -0.99
CA THR A 252 5.10 15.30 -1.88
C THR A 252 6.57 15.36 -1.49
N ASN A 253 6.91 14.98 -0.26
CA ASN A 253 8.23 15.19 0.34
C ASN A 253 8.98 13.88 0.56
N VAL A 254 8.24 12.78 0.73
CA VAL A 254 8.82 11.47 1.03
C VAL A 254 9.63 10.95 -0.14
N LYS A 255 10.83 10.45 0.18
CA LYS A 255 11.83 10.00 -0.76
C LYS A 255 12.46 8.69 -0.29
N LEU A 256 12.90 7.88 -1.24
CA LEU A 256 13.76 6.72 -0.99
C LEU A 256 15.22 7.10 -1.23
N GLU A 257 16.08 6.66 -0.33
CA GLU A 257 17.52 6.70 -0.56
C GLU A 257 17.90 5.47 -1.40
N GLU A 258 18.51 5.70 -2.56
CA GLU A 258 19.10 4.65 -3.40
C GLU A 258 20.44 4.26 -2.77
N LYS A 259 20.48 3.14 -2.03
CA LYS A 259 21.76 2.52 -1.65
C LYS A 259 22.21 1.68 -2.85
N ASN A 260 23.31 2.06 -3.49
CA ASN A 260 23.95 1.32 -4.59
C ASN A 260 24.07 -0.18 -4.25
N SER A 261 23.10 -0.98 -4.69
CA SER A 261 23.14 -2.44 -4.65
C SER A 261 23.36 -2.92 -6.08
N GLY A 262 24.65 -3.10 -6.41
CA GLY A 262 25.22 -3.85 -7.53
C GLY A 262 24.43 -4.00 -8.84
N SER A 263 24.73 -3.14 -9.81
CA SER A 263 25.21 -3.60 -11.12
C SER A 263 26.10 -2.52 -11.76
N LYS A 264 27.33 -2.89 -12.13
CA LYS A 264 28.19 -2.07 -12.97
C LYS A 264 27.71 -2.25 -14.41
N ASP A 265 26.85 -1.36 -14.88
CA ASP A 265 26.77 -1.08 -16.31
C ASP A 265 26.85 0.43 -16.54
N THR A 266 27.74 0.77 -17.47
CA THR A 266 28.32 2.08 -17.70
C THR A 266 27.41 3.01 -18.51
N LYS A 267 26.95 4.11 -17.90
CA LYS A 267 27.13 5.53 -18.31
C LYS A 267 25.97 6.41 -17.80
N ALA A 268 26.34 7.36 -16.92
CA ALA A 268 25.57 8.51 -16.40
C ALA A 268 24.30 8.13 -15.60
N ALA A 269 24.18 8.39 -14.30
CA ALA A 269 24.51 9.64 -13.60
C ALA A 269 25.21 9.40 -12.25
N ALA A 270 25.93 10.43 -11.81
CA ALA A 270 26.61 10.48 -10.54
C ALA A 270 25.62 10.77 -9.38
N SER A 271 25.98 10.30 -8.18
CA SER A 271 25.53 10.80 -6.86
C SER A 271 24.11 10.46 -6.39
N GLY A 272 23.97 9.36 -5.63
CA GLY A 272 23.02 9.24 -4.49
C GLY A 272 21.67 9.96 -4.63
N GLU A 273 20.99 9.81 -5.76
CA GLU A 273 19.77 10.56 -6.03
C GLU A 273 18.63 9.97 -5.19
N ASN A 274 18.14 10.76 -4.24
CA ASN A 274 16.94 10.39 -3.52
C ASN A 274 15.75 10.48 -4.46
N THR A 275 14.99 9.39 -4.62
CA THR A 275 13.81 9.37 -5.50
C THR A 275 12.56 9.77 -4.71
N PRO A 276 11.90 10.91 -5.00
CA PRO A 276 10.61 11.27 -4.42
C PRO A 276 9.51 10.29 -4.82
N LEU A 277 8.55 10.05 -3.92
CA LEU A 277 7.43 9.14 -4.18
C LEU A 277 6.60 9.54 -5.40
N THR A 278 6.40 10.84 -5.61
CA THR A 278 5.65 11.36 -6.76
C THR A 278 6.29 10.98 -8.09
N GLN A 279 7.62 10.93 -8.15
CA GLN A 279 8.36 10.47 -9.34
C GLN A 279 8.47 8.95 -9.39
N PHE A 280 8.61 8.29 -8.24
CA PHE A 280 8.70 6.84 -8.17
C PHE A 280 7.48 6.16 -8.78
N VAL A 281 6.26 6.64 -8.44
CA VAL A 281 5.02 6.07 -8.98
C VAL A 281 4.81 6.37 -10.47
N GLU A 282 5.66 7.17 -11.11
CA GLU A 282 5.62 7.40 -12.57
C GLU A 282 6.51 6.43 -13.34
N ARG A 283 7.33 5.63 -12.65
CA ARG A 283 8.15 4.61 -13.29
C ARG A 283 7.27 3.54 -13.93
N PRO A 284 7.72 2.90 -15.02
CA PRO A 284 7.03 1.74 -15.57
C PRO A 284 6.84 0.65 -14.50
N PRO A 285 5.79 -0.18 -14.63
CA PRO A 285 5.50 -1.25 -13.70
C PRO A 285 6.66 -2.25 -13.58
N TYR A 286 6.85 -2.77 -12.37
CA TYR A 286 7.82 -3.84 -12.08
C TYR A 286 7.04 -5.09 -11.62
N PHE A 287 6.58 -5.92 -12.57
CA PHE A 287 5.93 -7.20 -12.30
C PHE A 287 6.85 -8.39 -12.56
#